data_AF-A0A531KRX2-F1
#
_entry.id   AF-A0A531KRX2-F1
#
_cell.length_a   1.000
_cell.length_b   1.000
_cell.length_c   1.000
_cell.angle_alpha   90.00
_cell.angle_beta   90.00
_cell.angle_gamma   90.00
#
_symmetry.space_group_name_H-M   'P 1'
#
loop_
_entity.id
_entity.type
_entity.pdbx_description
1 polymer ?
#
loop_
_entity_poly.entity_id
_entity_poly.type
_entity_poly.pdbx_seq_one_letter_code
_entity_poly.pdbx_strand_id
1 'polypeptide(L)'
;PTESLVISVTKLNAGQAYNIIPERAEIAGTVRTLSPILRDFAEKQIEACAENIARASGAKVEFQHRRLEPLTVNHPDQTRRATEVARALVGHSSVNPKVKPSLGSEDFAYMLEARPGACILLGNGSTAALHNPTYDFNDEALPYGIGYWVNLAEAALAP
;
A
#
# COMPACT_ATOMS: atom_id res chain seq x y z
N PRO A 1 5.48 -20.28 3.18
CA PRO A 1 5.31 -18.97 3.84
C PRO A 1 5.05 -17.87 2.78
N THR A 2 3.81 -17.79 2.30
CA THR A 2 3.43 -17.01 1.08
C THR A 2 2.80 -15.66 1.38
N GLU A 3 2.50 -15.35 2.64
CA GLU A 3 1.86 -14.10 3.03
C GLU A 3 2.87 -13.15 3.69
N SER A 4 2.86 -11.88 3.28
CA SER A 4 3.78 -10.85 3.78
C SER A 4 3.16 -10.05 4.91
N LEU A 5 3.90 -9.88 6.01
CA LEU A 5 3.63 -8.95 7.10
C LEU A 5 4.92 -8.21 7.40
N VAL A 6 4.88 -6.87 7.35
CA VAL A 6 6.01 -6.00 7.64
C VAL A 6 5.60 -5.05 8.76
N ILE A 7 6.40 -5.01 9.82
CA ILE A 7 6.30 -4.05 10.91
C ILE A 7 7.54 -3.18 10.82
N SER A 8 7.36 -1.88 10.64
CA SER A 8 8.45 -0.91 10.55
C SER A 8 8.37 0.06 11.72
N VAL A 9 9.35 0.03 12.62
CA VAL A 9 9.52 1.07 13.64
C VAL A 9 10.22 2.25 12.99
N THR A 10 9.52 3.39 12.90
CA THR A 10 10.00 4.59 12.20
C THR A 10 10.21 5.77 13.13
N LYS A 11 9.89 5.61 14.42
CA LYS A 11 10.11 6.60 15.47
C LYS A 11 10.49 5.89 16.77
N LEU A 12 11.55 6.34 17.41
CA LEU A 12 11.95 5.94 18.75
C LEU A 12 12.51 7.17 19.46
N ASN A 13 11.82 7.63 20.50
CA ASN A 13 12.22 8.77 21.32
C ASN A 13 12.26 8.35 22.79
N ALA A 14 13.38 8.61 23.48
CA ALA A 14 13.50 8.38 24.92
C ALA A 14 14.54 9.34 25.51
N GLY A 15 14.12 10.18 26.46
CA GLY A 15 15.00 11.16 27.09
C GLY A 15 15.48 12.28 26.16
N GLN A 16 16.20 13.23 26.74
CA GLN A 16 16.79 14.38 26.02
C GLN A 16 18.16 14.75 26.60
N ALA A 17 18.34 14.65 27.92
CA ALA A 17 19.61 14.91 28.59
C ALA A 17 20.43 13.61 28.75
N TYR A 18 21.75 13.73 28.60
CA TYR A 18 22.69 12.59 28.66
C TYR A 18 22.87 12.00 30.07
N ASN A 19 22.40 12.69 31.11
CA ASN A 19 22.62 12.36 32.52
C ASN A 19 21.32 12.25 33.35
N ILE A 20 20.15 12.29 32.71
CA ILE A 20 18.85 12.12 33.38
C ILE A 20 18.22 10.83 32.86
N ILE A 21 17.83 9.94 33.77
CA ILE A 21 17.12 8.70 33.43
C ILE A 21 15.71 9.08 32.92
N PRO A 22 15.32 8.68 31.70
CA PRO A 22 14.02 9.04 31.16
C PRO A 22 12.88 8.27 31.83
N GLU A 23 11.77 8.96 32.11
CA GLU A 23 10.55 8.35 32.66
C GLU A 23 9.71 7.64 31.59
N ARG A 24 9.82 8.05 30.32
CA ARG A 24 9.02 7.54 29.20
C ARG A 24 9.85 7.33 27.94
N ALA A 25 9.48 6.31 27.18
CA ALA A 25 9.85 6.14 25.78
C ALA A 25 8.60 6.14 24.88
N GLU A 26 8.73 6.66 23.67
CA GLU A 26 7.70 6.63 22.65
C GLU A 26 8.24 5.91 21.41
N ILE A 27 7.52 4.88 20.96
CA ILE A 27 7.85 4.09 19.78
C ILE A 27 6.64 4.16 18.84
N ALA A 28 6.88 4.47 17.57
CA ALA A 28 5.83 4.46 16.56
C ALA A 28 6.33 3.91 15.23
N GLY A 29 5.39 3.51 14.38
CA GLY A 29 5.68 2.77 13.17
C GLY A 29 4.45 2.46 12.33
N THR A 30 4.66 1.67 11.29
CA THR A 30 3.59 1.21 10.39
C THR A 30 3.58 -0.30 10.28
N VAL A 31 2.39 -0.87 10.10
CA VAL A 31 2.18 -2.28 9.74
C VAL A 31 1.67 -2.34 8.31
N ARG A 32 2.29 -3.17 7.47
CA ARG A 32 1.90 -3.40 6.06
C ARG A 32 1.73 -4.89 5.81
N THR A 33 0.64 -5.28 5.17
CA THR A 33 0.37 -6.69 4.85
C THR A 33 -0.58 -6.82 3.66
N LEU A 34 -0.49 -7.96 2.98
CA LEU A 34 -1.38 -8.37 1.89
C LEU A 34 -2.44 -9.38 2.36
N SER A 35 -2.60 -9.56 3.68
CA SER A 35 -3.55 -10.49 4.28
C SER A 35 -4.36 -9.79 5.38
N PRO A 36 -5.70 -9.73 5.27
CA PRO A 36 -6.54 -9.18 6.33
C PRO A 36 -6.35 -9.92 7.67
N ILE A 37 -6.16 -11.24 7.62
CA ILE A 37 -5.93 -12.07 8.81
C ILE A 37 -4.60 -11.68 9.47
N LEU A 38 -3.54 -11.46 8.69
CA LEU A 38 -2.27 -11.01 9.25
C LEU A 38 -2.32 -9.58 9.79
N ARG A 39 -3.20 -8.74 9.25
CA ARG A 39 -3.45 -7.38 9.78
C ARG A 39 -4.05 -7.46 11.18
N ASP A 40 -5.10 -8.26 11.35
CA ASP A 40 -5.75 -8.50 12.64
C ASP A 40 -4.80 -9.15 13.64
N PHE A 41 -4.00 -10.11 13.18
CA PHE A 41 -2.96 -10.76 13.97
C PHE A 41 -1.92 -9.74 14.45
N ALA A 42 -1.40 -8.90 13.56
CA ALA A 42 -0.36 -7.93 13.91
C ALA A 42 -0.83 -6.93 14.97
N GLU A 43 -2.05 -6.41 14.85
CA GLU A 43 -2.64 -5.49 15.84
C GLU A 43 -2.63 -6.11 17.24
N LYS A 44 -3.17 -7.34 17.38
CA LYS A 44 -3.22 -8.04 18.66
C LYS A 44 -1.84 -8.40 19.20
N GLN A 45 -0.94 -8.87 18.33
CA GLN A 45 0.37 -9.36 18.77
C GLN A 45 1.32 -8.23 19.14
N ILE A 46 1.24 -7.08 18.48
CA ILE A 46 2.07 -5.92 18.84
C ILE A 46 1.71 -5.45 20.25
N GLU A 47 0.41 -5.31 20.54
CA GLU A 47 -0.07 -4.93 21.87
C GLU A 47 0.39 -5.94 22.93
N ALA A 48 0.09 -7.23 22.73
CA ALA A 48 0.46 -8.28 23.68
C ALA A 48 1.97 -8.36 23.94
N CYS A 49 2.80 -8.22 22.90
CA CYS A 49 4.25 -8.18 23.05
C CYS A 49 4.71 -6.96 23.85
N ALA A 50 4.19 -5.77 23.53
CA ALA A 50 4.56 -4.53 24.22
C ALA A 50 4.18 -4.58 25.71
N GLU A 51 2.97 -5.03 26.03
CA GLU A 51 2.51 -5.19 27.42
C GLU A 51 3.35 -6.19 28.21
N ASN A 52 3.69 -7.33 27.61
CA ASN A 52 4.49 -8.36 28.27
C ASN A 52 5.93 -7.88 28.55
N ILE A 53 6.55 -7.19 27.60
CA ILE A 53 7.88 -6.60 27.76
C ILE A 53 7.84 -5.53 28.85
N ALA A 54 6.87 -4.62 28.79
CA ALA A 54 6.74 -3.56 29.79
C ALA A 54 6.50 -4.11 31.19
N ARG A 55 5.63 -5.10 31.34
CA ARG A 55 5.37 -5.77 32.61
C ARG A 55 6.63 -6.43 33.18
N ALA A 56 7.41 -7.11 32.33
CA ALA A 56 8.67 -7.71 32.75
C ALA A 56 9.70 -6.67 33.21
N SER A 57 9.62 -5.44 32.70
CA SER A 57 10.47 -4.30 33.09
C SER A 57 9.86 -3.40 34.19
N GLY A 58 8.71 -3.75 34.76
CA GLY A 58 8.03 -2.92 35.77
C GLY A 58 7.41 -1.62 35.22
N ALA A 59 7.26 -1.52 33.90
CA ALA A 59 6.67 -0.38 33.20
C ALA A 59 5.21 -0.65 32.80
N LYS A 60 4.55 0.40 32.27
CA LYS A 60 3.22 0.33 31.65
C LYS A 60 3.31 0.76 30.20
N VAL A 61 2.41 0.25 29.37
CA VAL A 61 2.27 0.63 27.95
C VAL A 61 0.91 1.28 27.73
N GLU A 62 0.92 2.40 27.02
CA GLU A 62 -0.25 2.94 26.35
C GLU A 62 -0.13 2.57 24.88
N PHE A 63 -1.00 1.68 24.40
CA PHE A 63 -0.99 1.24 23.01
C PHE A 63 -2.10 1.96 22.23
N GLN A 64 -1.73 2.53 21.09
CA GLN A 64 -2.67 3.14 20.17
C GLN A 64 -2.44 2.55 18.78
N HIS A 65 -3.49 1.96 18.21
CA HIS A 65 -3.48 1.44 16.85
C HIS A 65 -4.52 2.17 16.00
N ARG A 66 -4.11 2.59 14.79
CA ARG A 66 -5.02 3.16 13.80
C ARG A 66 -4.97 2.34 12.53
N ARG A 67 -6.11 1.78 12.16
CA ARG A 67 -6.29 1.17 10.84
C ARG A 67 -6.38 2.27 9.79
N LEU A 68 -5.42 2.26 8.85
CA LEU A 68 -5.42 3.08 7.64
C LEU A 68 -6.08 2.30 6.49
N GLU A 69 -5.66 2.55 5.25
CA GLU A 69 -6.26 2.04 4.03
C GLU A 69 -6.49 0.51 4.07
N PRO A 70 -7.62 0.01 3.53
CA PRO A 70 -7.80 -1.42 3.28
C PRO A 70 -6.85 -1.90 2.18
N LEU A 71 -6.84 -3.20 1.93
CA LEU A 71 -6.02 -3.76 0.86
C LEU A 71 -6.63 -3.35 -0.48
N THR A 72 -5.80 -2.82 -1.39
CA THR A 72 -6.21 -2.53 -2.77
C THR A 72 -6.35 -3.82 -3.55
N VAL A 73 -7.57 -4.38 -3.58
CA VAL A 73 -7.86 -5.65 -4.27
C VAL A 73 -8.71 -5.37 -5.51
N ASN A 74 -8.10 -5.54 -6.69
CA ASN A 74 -8.84 -5.40 -7.93
C ASN A 74 -9.82 -6.56 -8.13
N HIS A 75 -10.98 -6.24 -8.68
CA HIS A 75 -12.00 -7.24 -8.99
C HIS A 75 -11.63 -7.97 -10.29
N PRO A 76 -11.78 -9.31 -10.37
CA PRO A 76 -11.30 -10.10 -11.52
C PRO A 76 -11.87 -9.67 -12.88
N ASP A 77 -13.18 -9.41 -12.96
CA ASP A 77 -13.83 -9.05 -14.21
C ASP A 77 -13.45 -7.64 -14.67
N GLN A 78 -13.37 -6.68 -13.75
CA GLN A 78 -12.95 -5.32 -14.03
C GLN A 78 -11.46 -5.28 -14.44
N THR A 79 -10.62 -6.12 -13.83
CA THR A 79 -9.22 -6.28 -14.21
C THR A 79 -9.08 -6.87 -15.62
N ARG A 80 -9.90 -7.86 -15.96
CA ARG A 80 -9.93 -8.46 -17.31
C ARG A 80 -10.28 -7.39 -18.35
N ARG A 81 -11.36 -6.64 -18.13
CA ARG A 81 -11.80 -5.55 -19.02
C ARG A 81 -10.74 -4.47 -19.16
N ALA A 82 -10.18 -4.00 -18.05
CA ALA A 82 -9.09 -3.01 -18.04
C ALA A 82 -7.88 -3.50 -18.86
N THR A 83 -7.51 -4.77 -18.69
CA THR A 83 -6.41 -5.40 -19.43
C THR A 83 -6.69 -5.45 -20.93
N GLU A 84 -7.91 -5.82 -21.34
CA GLU A 84 -8.30 -5.89 -22.76
C GLU A 84 -8.27 -4.52 -23.43
N VAL A 85 -8.80 -3.49 -22.76
CA VAL A 85 -8.76 -2.10 -23.23
C VAL A 85 -7.31 -1.62 -23.38
N ALA A 86 -6.45 -1.87 -22.39
CA ALA A 86 -5.04 -1.51 -22.48
C ALA A 86 -4.34 -2.24 -23.65
N ARG A 87 -4.61 -3.53 -23.85
CA ARG A 87 -4.02 -4.32 -24.95
C ARG A 87 -4.46 -3.85 -26.33
N ALA A 88 -5.70 -3.39 -26.46
CA ALA A 88 -6.18 -2.80 -27.72
C ALA A 88 -5.43 -1.52 -28.08
N LEU A 89 -4.96 -0.76 -27.08
CA LEU A 89 -4.20 0.47 -27.27
C LEU A 89 -2.70 0.22 -27.55
N VAL A 90 -2.03 -0.58 -26.71
CA VAL A 90 -0.56 -0.70 -26.72
C VAL A 90 -0.03 -2.07 -27.16
N GLY A 91 -0.91 -2.99 -27.53
CA GLY A 91 -0.56 -4.36 -27.90
C GLY A 91 -0.34 -5.30 -26.71
N HIS A 92 -0.37 -6.61 -26.99
CA HIS A 92 -0.30 -7.65 -25.95
C HIS A 92 1.03 -7.69 -25.19
N SER A 93 2.14 -7.42 -25.87
CA SER A 93 3.49 -7.44 -25.29
C SER A 93 3.73 -6.31 -24.29
N SER A 94 2.98 -5.22 -24.38
CA SER A 94 3.15 -4.00 -23.58
C SER A 94 2.28 -4.00 -22.31
N VAL A 95 1.50 -5.05 -22.07
CA VAL A 95 0.61 -5.17 -20.91
C VAL A 95 0.95 -6.41 -20.10
N ASN A 96 1.33 -6.22 -18.84
CA ASN A 96 1.55 -7.31 -17.88
C ASN A 96 0.30 -7.47 -16.98
N PRO A 97 -0.53 -8.50 -17.17
CA PRO A 97 -1.71 -8.74 -16.32
C PRO A 97 -1.36 -9.42 -14.98
N LYS A 98 -0.10 -9.81 -14.76
CA LYS A 98 0.36 -10.56 -13.59
C LYS A 98 1.39 -9.76 -12.78
N VAL A 99 1.12 -8.46 -12.59
CA VAL A 99 1.92 -7.61 -11.71
C VAL A 99 1.89 -8.21 -10.30
N LYS A 100 3.06 -8.34 -9.69
CA LYS A 100 3.15 -8.80 -8.30
C LYS A 100 2.52 -7.75 -7.38
N PRO A 101 1.79 -8.15 -6.33
CA PRO A 101 1.30 -7.21 -5.33
C PRO A 101 2.44 -6.38 -4.72
N SER A 102 2.15 -5.12 -4.42
CA SER A 102 3.05 -4.20 -3.73
C SER A 102 2.60 -4.01 -2.28
N LEU A 103 3.54 -3.74 -1.37
CA LEU A 103 3.24 -3.34 0.01
C LEU A 103 2.97 -1.82 0.15
N GLY A 104 2.97 -1.07 -0.95
CA GLY A 104 2.48 0.31 -0.99
C GLY A 104 1.00 0.38 -0.59
N SER A 105 0.60 1.47 0.06
CA SER A 105 -0.81 1.76 0.37
C SER A 105 -1.39 2.65 -0.74
N GLU A 106 -2.66 2.44 -1.07
CA GLU A 106 -3.38 3.21 -2.09
C GLU A 106 -4.84 3.38 -1.63
N ASP A 107 -5.30 4.62 -1.50
CA ASP A 107 -6.61 4.95 -0.92
C ASP A 107 -7.78 4.65 -1.87
N PHE A 108 -7.50 4.43 -3.16
CA PHE A 108 -8.43 3.83 -4.11
C PHE A 108 -8.99 2.48 -3.62
N ALA A 109 -8.33 1.81 -2.66
CA ALA A 109 -8.86 0.65 -1.97
C ALA A 109 -10.27 0.88 -1.39
N TYR A 110 -10.56 2.07 -0.85
CA TYR A 110 -11.90 2.39 -0.35
C TYR A 110 -12.95 2.43 -1.46
N MET A 111 -12.58 2.91 -2.66
CA MET A 111 -13.47 2.89 -3.82
C MET A 111 -13.76 1.45 -4.26
N LEU A 112 -12.75 0.58 -4.19
CA LEU A 112 -12.88 -0.84 -4.50
C LEU A 112 -13.74 -1.59 -3.47
N GLU A 113 -13.73 -1.22 -2.19
CA GLU A 113 -14.67 -1.78 -1.22
C GLU A 113 -16.13 -1.39 -1.53
N ALA A 114 -16.34 -0.18 -2.03
CA ALA A 114 -17.68 0.32 -2.34
C ALA A 114 -18.25 -0.25 -3.65
N ARG A 115 -17.39 -0.48 -4.67
CA ARG A 115 -17.82 -0.90 -6.00
C ARG A 115 -16.77 -1.78 -6.70
N PRO A 116 -17.20 -2.76 -7.53
CA PRO A 116 -16.29 -3.50 -8.39
C PRO A 116 -15.49 -2.57 -9.30
N GLY A 117 -14.16 -2.69 -9.26
CA GLY A 117 -13.25 -1.84 -10.01
C GLY A 117 -11.86 -2.46 -10.17
N ALA A 118 -10.99 -1.75 -10.89
CA ALA A 118 -9.59 -2.09 -11.05
C ALA A 118 -8.72 -0.83 -11.05
N CYS A 119 -7.75 -0.80 -10.14
CA CYS A 119 -6.63 0.14 -10.16
C CYS A 119 -5.49 -0.46 -10.99
N ILE A 120 -5.14 0.17 -12.10
CA ILE A 120 -4.04 -0.28 -12.96
C ILE A 120 -2.85 0.67 -12.84
N LEU A 121 -1.66 0.17 -13.17
CA LEU A 121 -0.43 0.96 -13.20
C LEU A 121 -0.09 1.33 -14.65
N LEU A 122 0.32 2.58 -14.86
CA LEU A 122 0.89 3.05 -16.11
C LEU A 122 2.42 3.00 -16.02
N GLY A 123 3.08 2.50 -17.07
CA GLY A 123 4.54 2.54 -17.14
C GLY A 123 5.05 3.98 -17.27
N ASN A 124 6.01 4.37 -16.43
CA ASN A 124 6.54 5.74 -16.37
C ASN A 124 8.01 5.84 -16.86
N GLY A 125 8.42 4.95 -17.76
CA GLY A 125 9.79 4.94 -18.30
C GLY A 125 10.89 4.60 -17.29
N SER A 126 12.14 4.89 -17.67
CA SER A 126 13.35 4.60 -16.89
C SER A 126 13.67 5.73 -15.89
N THR A 127 12.84 5.87 -14.87
CA THR A 127 12.95 6.89 -13.82
C THR A 127 13.04 6.26 -12.43
N ALA A 128 13.37 7.06 -11.42
CA ALA A 128 13.38 6.58 -10.04
C ALA A 128 11.97 6.17 -9.57
N ALA A 129 11.90 5.40 -8.49
CA ALA A 129 10.60 5.03 -7.90
C ALA A 129 9.89 6.24 -7.26
N LEU A 130 8.58 6.15 -7.06
CA LEU A 130 7.80 7.15 -6.34
C LEU A 130 8.43 7.47 -4.98
N HIS A 131 8.33 8.74 -4.57
CA HIS A 131 8.95 9.33 -3.36
C HIS A 131 10.48 9.43 -3.36
N ASN A 132 11.16 9.06 -4.44
CA ASN A 132 12.57 9.36 -4.59
C ASN A 132 12.76 10.84 -5.00
N PRO A 133 13.70 11.61 -4.41
CA PRO A 133 13.98 13.00 -4.82
C PRO A 133 14.38 13.18 -6.29
N THR A 134 14.89 12.13 -6.94
CA THR A 134 15.25 12.13 -8.35
C THR A 134 14.16 11.52 -9.24
N TYR A 135 12.93 11.37 -8.71
CA TYR A 135 11.79 10.95 -9.51
C TYR A 135 11.50 12.02 -10.56
N ASP A 136 11.45 11.59 -11.81
CA ASP A 136 11.08 12.39 -12.97
C ASP A 136 9.91 11.73 -13.71
N PHE A 137 8.86 12.48 -14.00
CA PHE A 137 7.70 11.93 -14.70
C PHE A 137 8.01 11.86 -16.20
N ASN A 138 7.69 10.73 -16.84
CA ASN A 138 7.93 10.59 -18.26
C ASN A 138 6.73 11.16 -19.04
N ASP A 139 6.86 12.38 -19.57
CA ASP A 139 5.80 13.03 -20.37
C ASP A 139 5.34 12.19 -21.58
N GLU A 140 6.22 11.34 -22.12
CA GLU A 140 5.85 10.40 -23.21
C GLU A 140 4.84 9.34 -22.76
N ALA A 141 4.57 9.19 -21.45
CA ALA A 141 3.53 8.32 -20.92
C ALA A 141 2.12 8.91 -21.07
N LEU A 142 1.99 10.23 -21.19
CA LEU A 142 0.71 10.95 -21.26
C LEU A 142 -0.25 10.43 -22.35
N PRO A 143 0.15 10.27 -23.63
CA PRO A 143 -0.77 9.80 -24.67
C PRO A 143 -1.35 8.41 -24.36
N TYR A 144 -0.59 7.53 -23.70
CA TYR A 144 -1.07 6.20 -23.32
C TYR A 144 -2.06 6.26 -22.16
N GLY A 145 -1.81 7.11 -21.15
CA GLY A 145 -2.74 7.34 -20.05
C GLY A 145 -4.07 7.92 -20.54
N ILE A 146 -4.01 8.94 -21.40
CA ILE A 146 -5.20 9.56 -22.00
C ILE A 146 -5.95 8.55 -22.87
N GLY A 147 -5.26 7.89 -23.80
CA GLY A 147 -5.88 6.91 -24.70
C GLY A 147 -6.51 5.75 -23.95
N TYR A 148 -5.90 5.30 -22.85
CA TYR A 148 -6.48 4.24 -22.02
C TYR A 148 -7.83 4.66 -21.43
N TRP A 149 -7.92 5.85 -20.83
CA TRP A 149 -9.16 6.31 -20.22
C TRP A 149 -10.26 6.59 -21.26
N VAL A 150 -9.91 7.15 -22.42
CA VAL A 150 -10.85 7.33 -23.54
C VAL A 150 -11.41 5.97 -23.98
N ASN A 151 -10.55 5.01 -24.31
CA ASN A 151 -10.98 3.69 -24.75
C ASN A 151 -11.78 2.94 -23.68
N LEU A 152 -11.43 3.11 -22.39
CA LEU A 152 -12.16 2.49 -21.29
C LEU A 152 -13.57 3.07 -21.18
N ALA A 153 -13.71 4.39 -21.24
CA ALA A 153 -15.01 5.06 -21.19
C ALA A 153 -15.89 4.69 -22.39
N GLU A 154 -15.33 4.69 -23.61
CA GLU A 154 -16.04 4.27 -24.82
C GLU A 154 -16.48 2.81 -24.71
N ALA A 155 -15.58 1.90 -24.33
CA ALA A 155 -15.92 0.50 -24.15
C ALA A 155 -16.97 0.30 -23.04
N ALA A 156 -16.97 1.15 -22.00
CA ALA A 156 -17.91 1.11 -20.88
C ALA A 156 -19.32 1.62 -21.24
N LEU A 157 -19.41 2.58 -22.14
CA LEU A 157 -20.63 3.32 -22.45
C LEU A 157 -21.19 3.01 -23.85
N ALA A 158 -20.49 2.22 -24.66
CA ALA A 158 -20.97 1.77 -25.95
C ALA A 158 -22.34 1.06 -25.77
N PRO A 159 -23.33 1.40 -26.61
CA PRO A 159 -24.70 0.87 -26.52
C PRO A 159 -24.80 -0.62 -26.83
#